data_AF-A0A5B7UIU6-F1
#
_entry.id   AF-A0A5B7UIU6-F1
#
_cell.length_a   1.000
_cell.length_b   1.000
_cell.length_c   1.000
_cell.angle_alpha   90.00
_cell.angle_beta   90.00
_cell.angle_gamma   90.00
#
_symmetry.space_group_name_H-M   'P 1'
#
loop_
_entity.id
_entity.type
_entity.pdbx_description
1 polymer ?
#
loop_
_entity_poly.entity_id
_entity_poly.type
_entity_poly.pdbx_seq_one_letter_code
_entity_poly.pdbx_strand_id
1 'polypeptide(L)'
;MATLGNIDKLILTTKINDKVVDNSTIMDEKTKEAFKNLSKYTRDLLEKEPKMNSNGLNSLKIGLLTYWNESINPDTESFWTELKDNGIDYDRKEPLKFALEKSQFRRVDQGMDARKHWSELKKRKEITDKYSKTEIEKIETIIADDENRRLQILKKCLRKNEIPQTQYLKFGECMAYMSNCGLWDKYFNKEEVQQLYDIWTNFKSK
;
A
#
# COMPACT_ATOMS: atom_id res chain seq x y z
N MET A 1 -24.98 4.95 23.41
CA MET A 1 -24.44 5.79 22.33
C MET A 1 -25.36 5.67 21.14
N ALA A 2 -25.81 6.79 20.56
CA ALA A 2 -26.59 6.75 19.32
C ALA A 2 -25.70 6.22 18.18
N THR A 3 -26.23 5.29 17.38
CA THR A 3 -25.54 4.80 16.18
C THR A 3 -25.48 5.92 15.14
N LEU A 4 -24.27 6.26 14.69
CA LEU A 4 -24.06 7.26 13.63
C LEU A 4 -24.78 6.83 12.34
N GLY A 5 -25.46 7.77 11.68
CA GLY A 5 -26.02 7.57 10.35
C GLY A 5 -24.90 7.36 9.31
N ASN A 6 -25.22 6.73 8.17
CA ASN A 6 -24.23 6.43 7.13
C ASN A 6 -23.54 7.68 6.57
N ILE A 7 -24.29 8.77 6.41
CA ILE A 7 -23.74 10.06 5.96
C ILE A 7 -22.77 10.63 7.01
N ASP A 8 -23.18 10.63 8.28
CA ASP A 8 -22.34 11.14 9.38
C ASP A 8 -21.05 10.33 9.52
N LYS A 9 -21.12 9.00 9.41
CA LYS A 9 -19.94 8.12 9.38
C LYS A 9 -18.98 8.51 8.25
N LEU A 10 -19.51 8.78 7.06
CA LEU A 10 -18.68 9.13 5.90
C LEU A 10 -18.07 10.53 6.03
N ILE A 11 -18.82 11.52 6.54
CA ILE A 11 -18.30 12.86 6.83
C ILE A 11 -17.18 12.76 7.88
N LEU A 12 -17.39 12.01 8.97
CA LEU A 12 -16.37 11.83 10.00
C LEU A 12 -15.14 11.10 9.45
N THR A 13 -15.32 10.11 8.57
CA THR A 13 -14.23 9.43 7.86
C THR A 13 -13.36 10.42 7.08
N THR A 14 -13.95 11.40 6.38
CA THR A 14 -13.16 12.43 5.67
C THR A 14 -12.35 13.33 6.61
N LYS A 15 -12.87 13.62 7.81
CA LYS A 15 -12.15 14.41 8.81
C LYS A 15 -10.99 13.63 9.41
N ILE A 16 -11.20 12.35 9.68
CA ILE A 16 -10.15 11.43 10.13
C ILE A 16 -9.07 11.29 9.06
N ASN A 17 -9.46 11.14 7.78
CA ASN A 17 -8.54 11.13 6.65
C ASN A 17 -7.65 12.38 6.66
N ASP A 18 -8.25 13.57 6.72
CA ASP A 18 -7.50 14.83 6.67
C ASP A 18 -6.53 14.95 7.85
N LYS A 19 -6.97 14.58 9.07
CA LYS A 19 -6.12 14.55 10.27
C LYS A 19 -4.92 13.61 10.10
N VAL A 20 -5.12 12.39 9.59
CA VAL A 20 -4.02 11.44 9.38
C VAL A 20 -3.06 11.93 8.31
N VAL A 21 -3.61 12.46 7.20
CA VAL A 21 -2.83 12.98 6.07
C VAL A 21 -1.98 14.19 6.47
N ASP A 22 -2.52 15.11 7.26
CA ASP A 22 -1.78 16.29 7.74
C ASP A 22 -0.59 15.89 8.63
N ASN A 23 -0.75 14.84 9.43
CA ASN A 23 0.30 14.31 10.31
C ASN A 23 1.25 13.34 9.62
N SER A 24 1.00 12.95 8.37
CA SER A 24 1.82 11.99 7.65
C SER A 24 3.22 12.54 7.40
N THR A 25 4.22 11.73 7.76
CA THR A 25 5.64 11.94 7.38
C THR A 25 6.04 11.11 6.16
N ILE A 26 5.13 10.28 5.63
CA ILE A 26 5.38 9.36 4.51
C ILE A 26 4.92 9.99 3.20
N MET A 27 3.82 10.75 3.22
CA MET A 27 3.24 11.39 2.05
C MET A 27 3.93 12.73 1.75
N ASP A 28 4.25 12.96 0.48
CA ASP A 28 4.67 14.28 0.00
C ASP A 28 3.49 15.27 -0.05
N GLU A 29 3.78 16.57 -0.14
CA GLU A 29 2.75 17.62 -0.09
C GLU A 29 1.73 17.50 -1.23
N LYS A 30 2.17 17.07 -2.42
CA LYS A 30 1.28 16.85 -3.56
C LYS A 30 0.30 15.72 -3.29
N THR A 31 0.78 14.65 -2.67
CA THR A 31 -0.04 13.50 -2.25
C THR A 31 -1.03 13.95 -1.17
N LYS A 32 -0.57 14.68 -0.15
CA LYS A 32 -1.44 15.22 0.90
C LYS A 32 -2.55 16.10 0.32
N GLU A 33 -2.22 16.96 -0.63
CA GLU A 33 -3.19 17.80 -1.33
C GLU A 33 -4.25 16.97 -2.07
N ALA A 34 -3.83 15.93 -2.81
CA ALA A 34 -4.75 15.04 -3.52
C ALA A 34 -5.74 14.34 -2.58
N PHE A 35 -5.28 13.84 -1.43
CA PHE A 35 -6.15 13.23 -0.42
C PHE A 35 -7.14 14.23 0.16
N LYS A 36 -6.68 15.44 0.53
CA LYS A 36 -7.54 16.50 1.07
C LYS A 36 -8.58 16.96 0.05
N ASN A 37 -8.22 17.01 -1.23
CA ASN A 37 -9.15 17.31 -2.31
C ASN A 37 -10.23 16.23 -2.46
N LEU A 38 -9.88 14.95 -2.33
CA LEU A 38 -10.86 13.86 -2.33
C LEU A 38 -11.82 13.93 -1.13
N SER A 39 -11.30 14.20 0.07
CA SER A 39 -12.11 14.44 1.27
C SER A 39 -13.07 15.60 1.10
N LYS A 40 -12.57 16.74 0.60
CA LYS A 40 -13.39 17.92 0.33
C LYS A 40 -14.48 17.63 -0.69
N TYR A 41 -14.11 17.04 -1.84
CA TYR A 41 -15.07 16.63 -2.86
C TYR A 41 -16.18 15.75 -2.29
N THR A 42 -15.82 14.78 -1.44
CA THR A 42 -16.81 13.91 -0.80
C THR A 42 -17.76 14.70 0.09
N ARG A 43 -17.26 15.58 0.95
CA ARG A 43 -18.11 16.42 1.82
C ARG A 43 -19.01 17.34 1.01
N ASP A 44 -18.45 18.04 0.02
CA ASP A 44 -19.19 18.96 -0.85
C ASP A 44 -20.34 18.24 -1.58
N LEU A 45 -20.15 16.98 -1.99
CA LEU A 45 -21.19 16.20 -2.64
C LEU A 45 -22.28 15.74 -1.66
N LEU A 46 -21.91 15.34 -0.44
CA LEU A 46 -22.87 14.96 0.60
C LEU A 46 -23.73 16.15 1.06
N GLU A 47 -23.16 17.35 1.10
CA GLU A 47 -23.90 18.59 1.39
C GLU A 47 -24.89 18.94 0.27
N LYS A 48 -24.49 18.80 -0.99
CA LYS A 48 -25.35 19.05 -2.16
C LYS A 48 -26.45 18.01 -2.31
N GLU A 49 -26.19 16.76 -1.90
CA GLU A 49 -27.11 15.63 -2.03
C GLU A 49 -27.43 14.98 -0.67
N PRO A 50 -28.17 15.67 0.23
CA PRO A 50 -28.44 15.19 1.59
C PRO A 50 -29.31 13.92 1.64
N LYS A 51 -29.94 13.55 0.52
CA LYS A 51 -30.75 12.32 0.35
C LYS A 51 -30.07 11.31 -0.58
N MET A 52 -28.74 11.38 -0.71
CA MET A 52 -27.97 10.43 -1.52
C MET A 52 -28.31 8.99 -1.15
N ASN A 53 -28.58 8.18 -2.18
CA ASN A 53 -28.91 6.78 -1.98
C ASN A 53 -27.69 5.95 -1.54
N SER A 54 -27.95 4.73 -1.07
CA SER A 54 -26.92 3.82 -0.58
C SER A 54 -25.80 3.52 -1.60
N ASN A 55 -26.11 3.51 -2.89
CA ASN A 55 -25.12 3.24 -3.94
C ASN A 55 -24.15 4.42 -4.11
N GLY A 56 -24.65 5.65 -4.07
CA GLY A 56 -23.83 6.86 -4.08
C GLY A 56 -22.91 6.91 -2.86
N LEU A 57 -23.47 6.69 -1.67
CA LEU A 57 -22.70 6.63 -0.42
C LEU A 57 -21.61 5.55 -0.46
N ASN A 58 -21.95 4.36 -0.96
CA ASN A 58 -20.98 3.27 -1.07
C ASN A 58 -19.88 3.58 -2.10
N SER A 59 -20.19 4.27 -3.18
CA SER A 59 -19.20 4.68 -4.20
C SER A 59 -18.19 5.68 -3.62
N LEU A 60 -18.68 6.69 -2.89
CA LEU A 60 -17.82 7.65 -2.19
C LEU A 60 -16.95 6.98 -1.12
N LYS A 61 -17.56 6.11 -0.32
CA LYS A 61 -16.85 5.32 0.70
C LYS A 61 -15.74 4.49 0.07
N ILE A 62 -16.02 3.76 -1.02
CA ILE A 62 -15.00 2.95 -1.71
C ILE A 62 -13.87 3.86 -2.20
N GLY A 63 -14.18 4.99 -2.85
CA GLY A 63 -13.17 5.93 -3.33
C GLY A 63 -12.22 6.40 -2.23
N LEU A 64 -12.76 6.78 -1.06
CA LEU A 64 -11.97 7.20 0.10
C LEU A 64 -11.15 6.06 0.69
N LEU A 65 -11.72 4.86 0.80
CA LEU A 65 -11.09 3.74 1.48
C LEU A 65 -10.15 2.92 0.59
N THR A 66 -10.08 3.17 -0.72
CA THR A 66 -9.23 2.39 -1.64
C THR A 66 -7.79 2.33 -1.15
N TYR A 67 -7.15 3.48 -0.92
CA TYR A 67 -5.75 3.52 -0.47
C TYR A 67 -5.57 2.85 0.89
N TRP A 68 -6.43 3.19 1.86
CA TRP A 68 -6.34 2.68 3.23
C TRP A 68 -6.59 1.17 3.33
N ASN A 69 -7.35 0.59 2.40
CA ASN A 69 -7.55 -0.86 2.32
C ASN A 69 -6.36 -1.62 1.74
N GLU A 70 -5.46 -0.90 1.09
CA GLU A 70 -4.54 -1.46 0.12
C GLU A 70 -3.08 -1.30 0.52
N SER A 71 -2.77 -0.23 1.24
CA SER A 71 -1.44 0.11 1.74
C SER A 71 -1.08 -0.62 3.03
N ILE A 72 0.22 -0.69 3.32
CA ILE A 72 0.79 -1.33 4.52
C ILE A 72 1.81 -0.38 5.15
N ASN A 73 1.35 0.62 5.89
CA ASN A 73 2.22 1.62 6.48
C ASN A 73 1.66 2.19 7.80
N PRO A 74 2.48 2.91 8.57
CA PRO A 74 2.10 3.56 9.82
C PRO A 74 0.83 4.40 9.76
N ASP A 75 0.64 5.19 8.70
CA ASP A 75 -0.53 6.07 8.56
C ASP A 75 -1.80 5.26 8.37
N THR A 76 -1.71 4.14 7.66
CA THR A 76 -2.84 3.22 7.45
C THR A 76 -3.31 2.59 8.74
N GLU A 77 -2.40 2.15 9.61
CA GLU A 77 -2.77 1.62 10.92
C GLU A 77 -3.39 2.71 11.83
N SER A 78 -2.85 3.93 11.79
CA SER A 78 -3.43 5.08 12.50
C SER A 78 -4.83 5.41 11.98
N PHE A 79 -5.05 5.42 10.66
CA PHE A 79 -6.36 5.68 10.06
C PHE A 79 -7.42 4.68 10.52
N TRP A 80 -7.14 3.38 10.42
CA TRP A 80 -8.11 2.35 10.84
C TRP A 80 -8.37 2.35 12.34
N THR A 81 -7.36 2.68 13.15
CA THR A 81 -7.52 2.82 14.60
C THR A 81 -8.42 4.00 14.94
N GLU A 82 -8.20 5.16 14.31
CA GLU A 82 -9.06 6.34 14.50
C GLU A 82 -10.51 6.07 14.05
N LEU A 83 -10.73 5.35 12.94
CA LEU A 83 -12.09 4.95 12.55
C LEU A 83 -12.77 4.12 13.65
N LYS A 84 -12.07 3.12 14.17
CA LYS A 84 -12.59 2.23 15.22
C LYS A 84 -12.89 3.01 16.51
N ASP A 85 -11.97 3.88 16.93
CA ASP A 85 -12.11 4.69 18.15
C ASP A 85 -13.27 5.69 18.05
N ASN A 86 -13.64 6.09 16.83
CA ASN A 86 -14.79 6.94 16.53
C ASN A 86 -16.08 6.16 16.21
N GLY A 87 -16.11 4.84 16.44
CA GLY A 87 -17.30 4.01 16.27
C GLY A 87 -17.71 3.78 14.81
N ILE A 88 -16.76 3.89 13.86
CA ILE A 88 -16.96 3.60 12.44
C ILE A 88 -16.57 2.14 12.19
N ASP A 89 -17.55 1.35 11.75
CA ASP A 89 -17.54 -0.12 11.63
C ASP A 89 -17.32 -0.59 10.18
N TYR A 90 -16.46 0.10 9.43
CA TYR A 90 -16.15 -0.31 8.05
C TYR A 90 -15.25 -1.54 8.01
N ASP A 91 -15.54 -2.45 7.07
CA ASP A 91 -14.74 -3.64 6.84
C ASP A 91 -13.41 -3.32 6.14
N ARG A 92 -12.29 -3.69 6.78
CA ARG A 92 -10.93 -3.58 6.22
C ARG A 92 -10.59 -4.83 5.39
N LYS A 93 -9.91 -4.66 4.25
CA LYS A 93 -9.47 -5.77 3.37
C LYS A 93 -8.26 -6.59 3.84
N GLU A 94 -7.59 -6.16 4.91
CA GLU A 94 -6.51 -6.89 5.62
C GLU A 94 -5.40 -7.50 4.73
N PRO A 95 -4.55 -6.67 4.09
CA PRO A 95 -3.51 -7.15 3.18
C PRO A 95 -2.47 -8.08 3.84
N LEU A 96 -2.14 -7.87 5.13
CA LEU A 96 -1.24 -8.74 5.88
C LEU A 96 -1.85 -10.12 6.14
N LYS A 97 -3.16 -10.20 6.40
CA LYS A 97 -3.86 -11.49 6.55
C LYS A 97 -3.86 -12.26 5.24
N PHE A 98 -4.11 -11.58 4.13
CA PHE A 98 -3.99 -12.21 2.81
C PHE A 98 -2.57 -12.75 2.58
N ALA A 99 -1.54 -11.99 2.95
CA ALA A 99 -0.15 -12.44 2.82
C ALA A 99 0.13 -13.69 3.65
N LEU A 100 -0.36 -13.76 4.89
CA LEU A 100 -0.24 -14.94 5.76
C LEU A 100 -0.91 -16.19 5.17
N GLU A 101 -2.08 -16.02 4.55
CA GLU A 101 -2.86 -17.11 3.95
C GLU A 101 -2.25 -17.61 2.63
N LYS A 102 -1.77 -16.70 1.79
CA LYS A 102 -1.24 -17.03 0.45
C LYS A 102 0.28 -17.13 0.38
N SER A 103 0.96 -16.84 1.48
CA SER A 103 2.43 -16.73 1.56
C SER A 103 3.03 -15.79 0.50
N GLN A 104 2.27 -14.76 0.10
CA GLN A 104 2.70 -13.71 -0.82
C GLN A 104 1.79 -12.48 -0.75
N PHE A 105 2.33 -11.30 -1.06
CA PHE A 105 1.53 -10.11 -1.29
C PHE A 105 0.73 -10.21 -2.59
N ARG A 106 -0.50 -9.67 -2.59
CA ARG A 106 -1.36 -9.69 -3.77
C ARG A 106 -0.79 -8.80 -4.88
N ARG A 107 -0.21 -7.67 -4.50
CA ARG A 107 0.27 -6.64 -5.40
C ARG A 107 1.66 -6.16 -5.00
N VAL A 108 2.35 -5.54 -5.95
CA VAL A 108 3.74 -5.11 -5.76
C VAL A 108 3.86 -3.96 -4.76
N ASP A 109 2.94 -2.99 -4.78
CA ASP A 109 2.85 -1.86 -3.86
C ASP A 109 2.79 -2.34 -2.40
N GLN A 110 1.96 -3.35 -2.12
CA GLN A 110 1.87 -3.98 -0.79
C GLN A 110 3.21 -4.54 -0.32
N GLY A 111 3.92 -5.24 -1.21
CA GLY A 111 5.25 -5.77 -0.90
C GLY A 111 6.28 -4.67 -0.66
N MET A 112 6.22 -3.57 -1.41
CA MET A 112 7.09 -2.40 -1.23
C MET A 112 6.82 -1.72 0.13
N ASP A 113 5.55 -1.45 0.42
CA ASP A 113 5.09 -0.85 1.66
C ASP A 113 5.52 -1.67 2.88
N ALA A 114 5.21 -2.98 2.87
CA ALA A 114 5.63 -3.88 3.91
C ALA A 114 7.15 -3.84 4.07
N ARG A 115 7.91 -3.93 2.98
CA ARG A 115 9.38 -3.92 3.06
C ARG A 115 9.95 -2.62 3.66
N LYS A 116 9.37 -1.47 3.32
CA LYS A 116 9.80 -0.16 3.82
C LYS A 116 9.49 -0.01 5.31
N HIS A 117 8.30 -0.43 5.73
CA HIS A 117 7.75 -0.03 7.02
C HIS A 117 7.71 -1.15 8.07
N TRP A 118 7.96 -2.41 7.71
CA TRP A 118 7.78 -3.56 8.62
C TRP A 118 8.60 -3.47 9.91
N SER A 119 9.81 -2.92 9.84
CA SER A 119 10.70 -2.80 11.01
C SER A 119 10.11 -1.95 12.14
N GLU A 120 9.26 -0.98 11.79
CA GLU A 120 8.47 -0.16 12.71
C GLU A 120 7.13 -0.83 13.01
N LEU A 121 6.38 -1.21 11.96
CA LEU A 121 5.03 -1.78 12.07
C LEU A 121 4.99 -2.98 13.02
N LYS A 122 5.96 -3.88 12.97
CA LYS A 122 5.97 -5.10 13.81
C LYS A 122 6.06 -4.83 15.31
N LYS A 123 6.37 -3.60 15.72
CA LYS A 123 6.47 -3.16 17.11
C LYS A 123 5.27 -2.33 17.56
N ARG A 124 4.40 -1.95 16.63
CA ARG A 124 3.23 -1.12 16.89
C ARG A 124 2.12 -1.93 17.53
N LYS A 125 1.43 -1.31 18.48
CA LYS A 125 0.35 -1.95 19.25
C LYS A 125 -0.77 -2.44 18.33
N GLU A 126 -1.09 -1.66 17.29
CA GLU A 126 -2.08 -1.97 16.26
C GLU A 126 -1.79 -3.29 15.53
N ILE A 127 -0.51 -3.69 15.46
CA ILE A 127 -0.07 -4.97 14.87
C ILE A 127 0.05 -6.04 15.96
N THR A 128 0.69 -5.76 17.08
CA THR A 128 0.94 -6.76 18.13
C THR A 128 -0.32 -7.24 18.84
N ASP A 129 -1.36 -6.41 18.90
CA ASP A 129 -2.66 -6.80 19.46
C ASP A 129 -3.46 -7.70 18.51
N LYS A 130 -3.11 -7.71 17.22
CA LYS A 130 -3.88 -8.35 16.15
C LYS A 130 -3.25 -9.63 15.61
N TYR A 131 -1.92 -9.70 15.61
CA TYR A 131 -1.16 -10.82 15.09
C TYR A 131 -0.33 -11.45 16.20
N SER A 132 -0.33 -12.77 16.25
CA SER A 132 0.55 -13.53 17.13
C SER A 132 2.02 -13.31 16.76
N LYS A 133 2.92 -13.57 17.71
CA LYS A 133 4.37 -13.51 17.45
C LYS A 133 4.79 -14.36 16.25
N THR A 134 4.24 -15.57 16.13
CA THR A 134 4.51 -16.48 15.00
C THR A 134 4.02 -15.92 13.67
N GLU A 135 2.86 -15.25 13.64
CA GLU A 135 2.37 -14.58 12.44
C GLU A 135 3.25 -13.39 12.05
N ILE A 136 3.71 -12.60 13.02
CA ILE A 136 4.64 -11.49 12.78
C ILE A 136 5.95 -12.01 12.19
N GLU A 137 6.52 -13.07 12.75
CA GLU A 137 7.72 -13.74 12.21
C GLU A 137 7.47 -14.29 10.79
N LYS A 138 6.30 -14.87 10.54
CA LYS A 138 5.92 -15.37 9.20
C LYS A 138 5.81 -14.24 8.18
N ILE A 139 5.24 -13.08 8.54
CA ILE A 139 5.20 -11.92 7.65
C ILE A 139 6.62 -11.43 7.33
N GLU A 140 7.51 -11.40 8.32
CA GLU A 140 8.92 -11.04 8.11
C GLU A 140 9.59 -11.96 7.09
N THR A 141 9.35 -13.27 7.17
CA THR A 141 9.81 -14.25 6.17
C THR A 141 9.21 -13.98 4.78
N ILE A 142 7.91 -13.73 4.68
CA ILE A 142 7.24 -13.42 3.39
C ILE A 142 7.86 -12.18 2.72
N ILE A 143 8.19 -11.15 3.51
CA ILE A 143 8.85 -9.94 3.00
C ILE A 143 10.24 -10.27 2.46
N ALA A 144 11.04 -11.06 3.20
CA ALA A 144 12.36 -11.47 2.78
C ALA A 144 12.33 -12.33 1.50
N ASP A 145 11.36 -13.24 1.41
CA ASP A 145 11.15 -14.09 0.25
C ASP A 145 10.73 -13.30 -0.99
N ASP A 146 9.87 -12.28 -0.85
CA ASP A 146 9.50 -11.40 -1.97
C ASP A 146 10.71 -10.61 -2.48
N GLU A 147 11.51 -10.04 -1.57
CA GLU A 147 12.75 -9.33 -1.91
C GLU A 147 13.71 -10.26 -2.69
N ASN A 148 13.98 -11.46 -2.16
CA ASN A 148 14.89 -12.40 -2.79
C ASN A 148 14.36 -12.89 -4.14
N ARG A 149 13.06 -13.19 -4.27
CA ARG A 149 12.45 -13.60 -5.54
C ARG A 149 12.66 -12.54 -6.63
N ARG A 150 12.46 -11.26 -6.30
CA ARG A 150 12.66 -10.13 -7.22
C ARG A 150 14.13 -9.97 -7.60
N LEU A 151 15.03 -10.09 -6.62
CA LEU A 151 16.46 -10.09 -6.84
C LEU A 151 16.89 -11.18 -7.84
N GLN A 152 16.41 -12.42 -7.66
CA GLN A 152 16.76 -13.53 -8.53
C GLN A 152 16.28 -13.32 -9.98
N ILE A 153 15.12 -12.69 -10.17
CA ILE A 153 14.62 -12.34 -11.51
C ILE A 153 15.59 -11.37 -12.19
N LEU A 154 15.98 -10.29 -11.51
CA LEU A 154 16.90 -9.30 -12.06
C LEU A 154 18.28 -9.90 -12.35
N LYS A 155 18.86 -10.66 -11.40
CA LYS A 155 20.14 -11.35 -11.60
C LYS A 155 20.09 -12.34 -12.76
N LYS A 156 18.97 -13.02 -12.97
CA LYS A 156 18.78 -13.91 -14.12
C LYS A 156 18.77 -13.15 -15.44
N CYS A 157 18.06 -12.03 -15.52
CA CYS A 157 18.00 -11.21 -16.73
C CYS A 157 19.37 -10.59 -17.03
N LEU A 158 20.09 -10.11 -16.01
CA LEU A 158 21.46 -9.61 -16.13
C LEU A 158 22.40 -10.67 -16.71
N ARG A 159 22.44 -11.88 -16.13
CA ARG A 159 23.29 -12.98 -16.62
C ARG A 159 23.01 -13.38 -18.06
N LYS A 160 21.75 -13.30 -18.49
CA LYS A 160 21.34 -13.64 -19.86
C LYS A 160 21.42 -12.46 -20.83
N ASN A 161 21.62 -11.25 -20.30
CA ASN A 161 21.55 -9.99 -21.02
C ASN A 161 20.23 -9.83 -21.82
N GLU A 162 19.12 -10.36 -21.30
CA GLU A 162 17.81 -10.33 -21.95
C GLU A 162 16.68 -10.38 -20.93
N ILE A 163 15.52 -9.83 -21.29
CA ILE A 163 14.25 -10.06 -20.58
C ILE A 163 13.44 -11.06 -21.40
N PRO A 164 13.01 -12.19 -20.81
CA PRO A 164 12.07 -13.08 -21.48
C PRO A 164 10.78 -12.32 -21.85
N GLN A 165 10.25 -12.53 -23.06
CA GLN A 165 9.07 -11.81 -23.56
C GLN A 165 7.88 -11.86 -22.59
N THR A 166 7.64 -13.03 -21.98
CA THR A 166 6.56 -13.25 -21.02
C THR A 166 6.78 -12.58 -19.65
N GLN A 167 7.94 -11.98 -19.41
CA GLN A 167 8.35 -11.43 -18.11
C GLN A 167 8.61 -9.92 -18.14
N TYR A 168 8.35 -9.23 -19.25
CA TYR A 168 8.60 -7.79 -19.36
C TYR A 168 7.98 -6.96 -18.22
N LEU A 169 6.67 -7.15 -17.97
CA LEU A 169 5.99 -6.45 -16.87
C LEU A 169 6.59 -6.81 -15.51
N LYS A 170 6.90 -8.10 -15.30
CA LYS A 170 7.47 -8.57 -14.05
C LYS A 170 8.86 -8.00 -13.78
N PHE A 171 9.66 -7.86 -14.84
CA PHE A 171 10.95 -7.20 -14.77
C PHE A 171 10.79 -5.74 -14.33
N GLY A 172 9.89 -4.99 -14.97
CA GLY A 172 9.58 -3.61 -14.59
C GLY A 172 9.13 -3.47 -13.13
N GLU A 173 8.28 -4.38 -12.64
CA GLU A 173 7.90 -4.42 -11.22
C GLU A 173 9.09 -4.68 -10.29
N CYS A 174 10.05 -5.50 -10.69
CA CYS A 174 11.25 -5.77 -9.90
C CYS A 174 12.17 -4.54 -9.87
N MET A 175 12.37 -3.87 -11.02
CA MET A 175 13.11 -2.60 -11.10
C MET A 175 12.47 -1.54 -10.18
N ALA A 176 11.16 -1.37 -10.28
CA ALA A 176 10.41 -0.43 -9.46
C ALA A 176 10.54 -0.75 -7.96
N TYR A 177 10.49 -2.04 -7.59
CA TYR A 177 10.64 -2.48 -6.21
C TYR A 177 12.03 -2.15 -5.65
N MET A 178 13.10 -2.45 -6.40
CA MET A 178 14.47 -2.15 -5.98
C MET A 178 14.69 -0.66 -5.77
N SER A 179 14.20 0.18 -6.70
CA SER A 179 14.28 1.64 -6.58
C SER A 179 13.50 2.15 -5.39
N ASN A 180 12.24 1.74 -5.24
CA ASN A 180 11.39 2.23 -4.17
C ASN A 180 11.89 1.79 -2.79
N CYS A 181 12.44 0.59 -2.67
CA CYS A 181 12.91 0.06 -1.39
C CYS A 181 14.37 0.40 -1.08
N GLY A 182 15.06 1.17 -1.95
CA GLY A 182 16.46 1.55 -1.73
C GLY A 182 17.43 0.36 -1.74
N LEU A 183 17.21 -0.63 -2.62
CA LEU A 183 17.92 -1.91 -2.59
C LEU A 183 19.01 -2.05 -3.65
N TRP A 184 19.20 -1.06 -4.51
CA TRP A 184 20.19 -1.14 -5.59
C TRP A 184 21.60 -1.36 -5.05
N ASP A 185 22.10 -0.45 -4.22
CA ASP A 185 23.46 -0.50 -3.67
C ASP A 185 23.69 -1.71 -2.74
N LYS A 186 22.61 -2.32 -2.24
CA LYS A 186 22.69 -3.54 -1.42
C LYS A 186 23.07 -4.75 -2.25
N TYR A 187 22.64 -4.82 -3.52
CA TYR A 187 22.65 -6.06 -4.30
C TYR A 187 23.38 -6.00 -5.63
N PHE A 188 23.59 -4.80 -6.15
CA PHE A 188 24.14 -4.55 -7.47
C PHE A 188 25.18 -3.44 -7.39
N ASN A 189 26.22 -3.54 -8.21
CA ASN A 189 27.10 -2.41 -8.46
C ASN A 189 26.50 -1.49 -9.54
N LYS A 190 27.08 -0.30 -9.72
CA LYS A 190 26.58 0.71 -10.67
C LYS A 190 26.54 0.23 -12.12
N GLU A 191 27.50 -0.59 -12.54
CA GLU A 191 27.56 -1.12 -13.90
C GLU A 191 26.45 -2.14 -14.14
N GLU A 192 26.19 -3.02 -13.18
CA GLU A 192 25.08 -3.97 -13.23
C GLU A 192 23.72 -3.26 -13.27
N VAL A 193 23.56 -2.18 -12.49
CA VAL A 193 22.34 -1.36 -12.52
C VAL A 193 22.16 -0.73 -13.90
N GLN A 194 23.21 -0.11 -14.46
CA GLN A 194 23.15 0.48 -15.79
C GLN A 194 22.81 -0.57 -16.85
N GLN A 195 23.42 -1.75 -16.78
CA GLN A 195 23.12 -2.84 -17.71
C GLN A 195 21.66 -3.30 -17.62
N LEU A 196 21.08 -3.36 -16.42
CA LEU A 196 19.65 -3.67 -16.27
C LEU A 196 18.75 -2.62 -16.94
N TYR A 197 19.11 -1.33 -16.84
CA TYR A 197 18.40 -0.26 -17.56
C TYR A 197 18.58 -0.40 -19.08
N ASP A 198 19.78 -0.69 -19.56
CA ASP A 198 20.06 -0.86 -20.99
C ASP A 198 19.28 -2.05 -21.57
N ILE A 199 19.23 -3.18 -20.85
CA ILE A 199 18.41 -4.35 -21.24
C ILE A 199 16.94 -3.93 -21.33
N TRP A 200 16.45 -3.12 -20.39
CA TRP A 200 15.06 -2.68 -20.38
C TRP A 200 14.73 -1.75 -21.54
N THR A 201 15.54 -0.71 -21.76
CA THR A 201 15.33 0.28 -22.83
C THR A 201 15.44 -0.34 -24.21
N ASN A 202 16.29 -1.35 -24.38
CA ASN A 202 16.48 -2.04 -25.65
C ASN A 202 15.53 -3.25 -25.84
N PHE A 203 14.60 -3.48 -24.91
CA PHE A 203 13.63 -4.55 -25.04
C PHE A 203 12.75 -4.33 -26.26
N LYS A 204 12.71 -5.33 -27.15
CA LYS A 204 11.80 -5.35 -28.30
C LYS A 204 10.74 -6.40 -28.06
N SER A 205 9.48 -5.97 -28.03
CA SER A 205 8.35 -6.91 -28.13
C SER A 205 8.46 -7.59 -29.49
N LYS A 206 8.44 -8.92 -29.48
CA LYS A 206 8.24 -9.69 -30.71
C LYS A 206 6.77 -9.70 -31.09
#